data_AF-A0A819MK92-F1
#
_entry.id   AF-A0A819MK92-F1
#
_cell.length_a   1.000
_cell.length_b   1.000
_cell.length_c   1.000
_cell.angle_alpha   90.00
_cell.angle_beta   90.00
_cell.angle_gamma   90.00
#
_symmetry.space_group_name_H-M   'P 1'
#
loop_
_entity.id
_entity.type
_entity.pdbx_description
1 polymer ?
#
loop_
_entity_poly.entity_id
_entity_poly.type
_entity_poly.pdbx_seq_one_letter_code
_entity_poly.pdbx_strand_id
1 'polypeptide(L)'
;MSHKQTQFMVLPNEVIYNIFDFLETSDILRAFAHLNCRYNDLIQFYIKRIDLTDGWEGNLRDFKWICRSIQTLKINQYYVHWLHDLDHKNNSRYYLQRTIPDVKFQFSQLHALHLVNISEWIKVISNMNLKSVSLWFDYDHSDCCEEGCIPQTVTQFSTNIVIETDKFHMDLIDLNVCIRSMIHLLEIVERTPNLQRLSVTFADNFHNTQQTNYIQIIEPFPFDRIQLFIDQCYLKTSILRKVTLKFIYISFNENLWSTIVQYKNTFHRFDFYASFILNDKASIIRIISSNNDHFDYDIEDGDPLHPQARFVHIYSLPFAFDKLHGFISCSQLSFRSSFLSVRHLYLTRTRLACSISFELLTRHMPNLISID
;
A
#
# COMPACT_ATOMS: atom_id res chain seq x y z
N MET A 1 -7.54 10.85 -53.12
CA MET A 1 -6.60 9.70 -53.09
C MET A 1 -7.23 8.62 -52.20
N SER A 2 -7.45 7.41 -52.71
CA SER A 2 -8.02 6.32 -51.89
C SER A 2 -6.98 5.84 -50.89
N HIS A 3 -7.20 6.05 -49.59
CA HIS A 3 -6.39 5.40 -48.56
C HIS A 3 -6.59 3.88 -48.67
N LYS A 4 -5.59 3.16 -49.19
CA LYS A 4 -5.58 1.70 -49.16
C LYS A 4 -5.68 1.27 -47.70
N GLN A 5 -6.76 0.58 -47.33
CA GLN A 5 -6.89 -0.03 -46.00
C GLN A 5 -5.72 -0.98 -45.80
N THR A 6 -4.94 -0.76 -44.74
CA THR A 6 -3.93 -1.72 -44.31
C THR A 6 -4.65 -2.88 -43.60
N GLN A 7 -4.11 -4.10 -43.68
CA GLN A 7 -4.68 -5.27 -42.98
C GLN A 7 -4.84 -5.03 -41.47
N PHE A 8 -3.99 -4.16 -40.91
CA PHE A 8 -4.04 -3.76 -39.51
C PHE A 8 -5.35 -3.06 -39.13
N MET A 9 -5.95 -2.29 -40.05
CA MET A 9 -7.25 -1.63 -39.82
C MET A 9 -8.44 -2.59 -39.71
N VAL A 10 -8.24 -3.87 -40.01
CA VAL A 10 -9.29 -4.91 -40.00
C VAL A 10 -9.21 -5.80 -38.75
N LEU A 11 -8.14 -5.70 -37.95
CA LEU A 11 -8.01 -6.49 -36.72
C LEU A 11 -9.17 -6.21 -35.75
N PRO A 12 -9.75 -7.20 -35.07
CA PRO A 12 -10.75 -7.00 -34.02
C PRO A 12 -10.22 -6.14 -32.86
N ASN A 13 -11.10 -5.45 -32.14
CA ASN A 13 -10.71 -4.57 -31.02
C ASN A 13 -10.01 -5.37 -29.92
N GLU A 14 -10.45 -6.60 -29.68
CA GLU A 14 -9.91 -7.53 -28.67
C GLU A 14 -8.45 -7.87 -28.96
N VAL A 15 -8.11 -8.08 -30.24
CA VAL A 15 -6.72 -8.32 -30.65
C VAL A 15 -5.86 -7.08 -30.41
N ILE A 16 -6.40 -5.88 -30.64
CA ILE A 16 -5.70 -4.63 -30.40
C ILE A 16 -5.47 -4.41 -28.90
N TYR A 17 -6.46 -4.67 -28.05
CA TYR A 17 -6.29 -4.60 -26.60
C TYR A 17 -5.25 -5.60 -26.09
N ASN A 18 -5.25 -6.84 -26.62
CA ASN A 18 -4.21 -7.80 -26.29
C ASN A 18 -2.82 -7.31 -26.70
N ILE A 19 -2.68 -6.54 -27.80
CA ILE A 19 -1.40 -5.92 -28.17
C ILE A 19 -1.04 -4.82 -27.16
N PHE A 20 -2.01 -3.99 -26.77
CA PHE A 20 -1.78 -2.91 -25.80
C PHE A 20 -1.33 -3.44 -24.43
N ASP A 21 -1.77 -4.63 -24.02
CA ASP A 21 -1.34 -5.25 -22.76
C ASP A 21 0.19 -5.50 -22.68
N PHE A 22 0.88 -5.53 -23.83
CA PHE A 22 2.34 -5.71 -23.91
C PHE A 22 3.11 -4.41 -24.16
N LEU A 23 2.44 -3.26 -24.20
CA LEU A 23 3.04 -1.97 -24.53
C LEU A 23 2.88 -0.98 -23.40
N GLU A 24 3.87 -0.11 -23.23
CA GLU A 24 3.75 1.04 -22.35
C GLU A 24 2.78 2.07 -22.92
N THR A 25 2.20 2.91 -22.04
CA THR A 25 1.26 3.98 -22.45
C THR A 25 1.91 4.93 -23.47
N SER A 26 3.18 5.29 -23.25
CA SER A 26 3.98 6.11 -24.16
C SER A 26 4.07 5.50 -25.56
N ASP A 27 4.35 4.19 -25.64
CA ASP A 27 4.45 3.44 -26.90
C ASP A 27 3.11 3.30 -27.60
N ILE A 28 2.04 3.05 -26.85
CA ILE A 28 0.67 3.02 -27.40
C ILE A 28 0.34 4.36 -28.07
N LEU A 29 0.60 5.48 -27.39
CA LEU A 29 0.33 6.79 -27.98
C LEU A 29 1.19 7.05 -29.22
N ARG A 30 2.51 6.82 -29.10
CA ARG A 30 3.47 7.08 -30.18
C ARG A 30 3.14 6.27 -31.43
N ALA A 31 2.75 5.00 -31.27
CA ALA A 31 2.49 4.11 -32.39
C ALA A 31 1.06 4.23 -32.94
N PHE A 32 0.05 4.55 -32.12
CA PHE A 32 -1.36 4.40 -32.51
C PHE A 32 -2.20 5.69 -32.49
N ALA A 33 -1.84 6.75 -31.74
CA ALA A 33 -2.70 7.94 -31.52
C ALA A 33 -2.95 8.83 -32.77
N HIS A 34 -2.30 8.52 -33.89
CA HIS A 34 -2.40 9.28 -35.13
C HIS A 34 -2.70 8.41 -36.35
N LEU A 35 -3.02 7.13 -36.16
CA LEU A 35 -3.30 6.23 -37.28
C LEU A 35 -4.66 6.50 -37.92
N ASN A 36 -5.73 6.48 -37.12
CA ASN A 36 -7.10 6.81 -37.53
C ASN A 36 -8.00 7.05 -36.29
N CYS A 37 -9.23 7.48 -36.52
CA CYS A 37 -10.21 7.72 -35.45
C CYS A 37 -10.51 6.47 -34.60
N ARG A 38 -10.58 5.28 -35.22
CA ARG A 38 -10.85 4.04 -34.51
C ARG A 38 -9.80 3.78 -33.43
N TYR A 39 -8.50 3.87 -33.75
CA TYR A 39 -7.46 3.67 -32.74
C TYR A 39 -7.50 4.74 -31.66
N ASN A 40 -7.83 5.98 -32.00
CA ASN A 40 -7.97 7.05 -31.03
C ASN A 40 -9.06 6.73 -29.99
N ASP A 41 -10.21 6.25 -30.44
CA ASP A 41 -11.30 5.82 -29.55
C ASP A 41 -10.88 4.63 -28.70
N LEU A 42 -10.19 3.64 -29.29
CA LEU A 42 -9.70 2.47 -28.56
C LEU A 42 -8.69 2.83 -27.48
N ILE A 43 -7.76 3.74 -27.77
CA ILE A 43 -6.76 4.23 -26.82
C ILE A 43 -7.44 4.94 -25.65
N GLN A 44 -8.38 5.86 -25.90
CA GLN A 44 -9.11 6.56 -24.83
C GLN A 44 -9.95 5.59 -23.98
N PHE A 45 -10.47 4.53 -24.59
CA PHE A 45 -11.17 3.49 -23.87
C PHE A 45 -10.23 2.64 -23.03
N TYR A 46 -9.06 2.27 -23.57
CA TYR A 46 -8.11 1.37 -22.93
C TYR A 46 -7.29 2.05 -21.82
N ILE A 47 -6.72 3.23 -22.11
CA ILE A 47 -5.87 3.94 -21.16
C ILE A 47 -6.74 4.66 -20.13
N LYS A 48 -6.99 3.97 -19.01
CA LYS A 48 -7.70 4.49 -17.83
C LYS A 48 -6.78 4.83 -16.67
N ARG A 49 -5.55 4.32 -16.70
CA ARG A 49 -4.56 4.50 -15.64
C ARG A 49 -3.26 5.02 -16.22
N ILE A 50 -2.64 5.96 -15.52
CA ILE A 50 -1.30 6.45 -15.85
C ILE A 50 -0.47 6.51 -14.58
N ASP A 51 0.78 6.10 -14.70
CA ASP A 51 1.83 6.32 -13.70
C ASP A 51 2.87 7.29 -14.27
N LEU A 52 3.13 8.37 -13.54
CA LEU A 52 4.11 9.41 -13.86
C LEU A 52 5.29 9.41 -12.88
N THR A 53 5.43 8.41 -12.00
CA THR A 53 6.55 8.40 -11.04
C THR A 53 7.91 8.25 -11.71
N ASP A 54 7.98 7.56 -12.85
CA ASP A 54 9.21 7.31 -13.60
C ASP A 54 9.44 8.34 -14.72
N GLY A 55 8.55 9.33 -14.82
CA GLY A 55 8.59 10.36 -15.85
C GLY A 55 7.55 10.18 -16.96
N TRP A 56 7.47 11.19 -17.83
CA TRP A 56 6.66 11.15 -19.04
C TRP A 56 7.55 11.29 -20.27
N GLU A 57 7.63 10.24 -21.08
CA GLU A 57 8.42 10.23 -22.32
C GLU A 57 7.59 10.57 -23.57
N GLY A 58 6.27 10.72 -23.42
CA GLY A 58 5.36 10.99 -24.54
C GLY A 58 5.28 12.48 -24.92
N ASN A 59 4.52 12.77 -25.98
CA ASN A 59 4.22 14.15 -26.36
C ASN A 59 3.17 14.75 -25.40
N LEU A 60 3.39 15.98 -24.91
CA LEU A 60 2.43 16.71 -24.06
C LEU A 60 1.07 16.90 -24.74
N ARG A 61 1.03 17.02 -26.06
CA ARG A 61 -0.21 17.13 -26.84
C ARG A 61 -1.05 15.86 -26.72
N ASP A 62 -0.42 14.70 -26.83
CA ASP A 62 -1.09 13.41 -26.74
C ASP A 62 -1.55 13.15 -25.31
N PHE A 63 -0.72 13.51 -24.33
CA PHE A 63 -1.11 13.48 -22.92
C PHE A 63 -2.34 14.36 -22.65
N LYS A 64 -2.36 15.60 -23.17
CA LYS A 64 -3.52 16.51 -23.06
C LYS A 64 -4.79 15.93 -23.69
N TRP A 65 -4.64 15.15 -24.76
CA TRP A 65 -5.75 14.51 -25.42
C TRP A 65 -6.34 13.36 -24.59
N ILE A 66 -5.50 12.53 -23.97
CA ILE A 66 -5.99 11.39 -23.15
C ILE A 66 -6.33 11.73 -21.70
N CYS A 67 -5.83 12.83 -21.13
CA CYS A 67 -6.01 13.14 -19.70
C CYS A 67 -7.49 13.19 -19.27
N ARG A 68 -8.39 13.51 -20.20
CA ARG A 68 -9.86 13.54 -19.97
C ARG A 68 -10.46 12.16 -19.70
N SER A 69 -9.86 11.09 -20.20
CA SER A 69 -10.33 9.71 -20.01
C SER A 69 -9.64 8.99 -18.85
N ILE A 70 -8.66 9.62 -18.22
CA ILE A 70 -7.91 9.04 -17.10
C ILE A 70 -8.80 9.00 -15.85
N GLN A 71 -8.79 7.83 -15.23
CA GLN A 71 -9.60 7.48 -14.08
C GLN A 71 -8.74 7.30 -12.82
N THR A 72 -7.54 6.75 -12.99
CA THR A 72 -6.53 6.60 -11.95
C THR A 72 -5.24 7.26 -12.40
N LEU A 73 -4.67 8.11 -11.55
CA LEU A 73 -3.40 8.75 -11.83
C LEU A 73 -2.45 8.51 -10.65
N LYS A 74 -1.21 8.14 -10.94
CA LYS A 74 -0.12 8.09 -9.97
C LYS A 74 0.93 9.12 -10.36
N ILE A 75 1.30 10.00 -9.44
CA ILE A 75 2.25 11.10 -9.68
C ILE A 75 3.23 11.26 -8.53
N ASN A 76 4.38 11.85 -8.83
CA ASN A 76 5.33 12.33 -7.83
C ASN A 76 5.35 13.87 -7.77
N GLN A 77 6.16 14.42 -6.86
CA GLN A 77 6.37 15.87 -6.68
C GLN A 77 6.74 16.64 -7.96
N TYR A 78 7.36 16.00 -8.96
CA TYR A 78 7.77 16.69 -10.19
C TYR A 78 6.58 16.99 -11.11
N TYR A 79 5.50 16.22 -11.03
CA TYR A 79 4.33 16.36 -11.89
C TYR A 79 3.09 16.92 -11.17
N VAL A 80 3.20 17.29 -9.89
CA VAL A 80 2.07 17.83 -9.12
C VAL A 80 1.48 19.10 -9.72
N HIS A 81 2.30 19.91 -10.38
CA HIS A 81 1.88 21.12 -11.09
C HIS A 81 0.91 20.84 -12.25
N TRP A 82 0.78 19.59 -12.73
CA TRP A 82 -0.19 19.21 -13.76
C TRP A 82 -1.61 19.08 -13.24
N LEU A 83 -1.78 18.94 -11.92
CA LEU A 83 -3.07 18.71 -11.28
C LEU A 83 -3.84 19.97 -10.94
N HIS A 84 -3.17 21.13 -10.88
CA HIS A 84 -3.74 22.26 -10.17
C HIS A 84 -3.45 23.61 -10.83
N ASP A 85 -4.45 24.50 -10.75
CA ASP A 85 -4.26 25.96 -10.74
C ASP A 85 -3.75 26.39 -9.36
N LEU A 86 -2.67 25.79 -8.84
CA LEU A 86 -2.03 26.31 -7.65
C LEU A 86 -1.47 27.67 -8.07
N ASP A 87 -2.08 28.75 -7.57
CA ASP A 87 -1.69 30.12 -7.81
C ASP A 87 -0.23 30.26 -7.37
N HIS A 88 0.71 30.13 -8.31
CA HIS A 88 2.13 29.84 -8.09
C HIS A 88 2.92 31.00 -7.45
N LYS A 89 2.25 31.97 -6.84
CA LYS A 89 2.88 33.21 -6.40
C LYS A 89 3.80 33.06 -5.18
N ASN A 90 3.68 32.02 -4.35
CA ASN A 90 4.37 32.02 -3.05
C ASN A 90 5.33 30.86 -2.71
N ASN A 91 5.37 29.73 -3.44
CA ASN A 91 6.19 28.56 -3.00
C ASN A 91 7.31 28.12 -3.98
N SER A 92 7.85 29.04 -4.78
CA SER A 92 8.87 28.77 -5.80
C SER A 92 10.32 28.64 -5.26
N ARG A 93 10.56 27.82 -4.23
CA ARG A 93 11.95 27.48 -3.84
C ARG A 93 12.40 26.07 -4.21
N TYR A 94 11.50 25.16 -4.57
CA TYR A 94 11.86 23.76 -4.86
C TYR A 94 11.60 23.29 -6.30
N TYR A 95 10.93 24.07 -7.12
CA TYR A 95 10.72 23.71 -8.52
C TYR A 95 11.88 24.25 -9.35
N LEU A 96 12.80 23.35 -9.72
CA LEU A 96 13.79 23.60 -10.76
C LEU A 96 13.10 24.23 -11.96
N GLN A 97 13.45 25.48 -12.23
CA GLN A 97 13.03 26.29 -13.36
C GLN A 97 13.39 25.60 -14.68
N ARG A 98 12.56 24.66 -15.12
CA ARG A 98 12.30 24.48 -16.55
C ARG A 98 10.98 25.17 -16.79
N THR A 99 11.03 26.23 -17.58
CA THR A 99 9.91 26.94 -18.18
C THR A 99 9.10 25.98 -19.06
N ILE A 100 8.39 25.04 -18.44
CA ILE A 100 7.33 24.30 -19.10
C ILE A 100 6.18 25.29 -19.25
N PRO A 101 5.63 25.49 -20.46
CA PRO A 101 4.48 26.36 -20.65
C PRO A 101 3.35 25.96 -19.69
N ASP A 102 2.52 26.93 -19.26
CA ASP A 102 1.31 26.73 -18.44
C ASP A 102 0.30 25.83 -19.18
N VAL A 103 0.59 24.53 -19.28
CA VAL A 103 -0.29 23.53 -19.88
C VAL A 103 -1.19 23.02 -18.76
N LYS A 104 -2.39 23.60 -18.69
CA LYS A 104 -3.44 23.10 -17.81
C LYS A 104 -4.02 21.79 -18.36
N PHE A 105 -4.01 20.75 -17.55
CA PHE A 105 -4.64 19.47 -17.85
C PHE A 105 -6.01 19.37 -17.18
N GLN A 106 -6.98 18.76 -17.87
CA GLN A 106 -8.33 18.60 -17.36
C GLN A 106 -8.64 17.12 -17.18
N PHE A 107 -8.67 16.68 -15.93
CA PHE A 107 -8.89 15.30 -15.54
C PHE A 107 -10.37 15.04 -15.21
N SER A 108 -11.24 15.10 -16.23
CA SER A 108 -12.70 15.04 -16.04
C SER A 108 -13.25 13.74 -15.47
N GLN A 109 -12.53 12.62 -15.61
CA GLN A 109 -12.95 11.29 -15.15
C GLN A 109 -12.13 10.77 -13.96
N LEU A 110 -11.21 11.60 -13.43
CA LEU A 110 -10.30 11.19 -12.39
C LEU A 110 -11.05 11.03 -11.08
N HIS A 111 -11.00 9.81 -10.54
CA HIS A 111 -11.62 9.48 -9.27
C HIS A 111 -10.66 8.79 -8.30
N ALA A 112 -9.46 8.39 -8.76
CA ALA A 112 -8.42 7.80 -7.94
C ALA A 112 -7.07 8.50 -8.17
N LEU A 113 -6.41 8.91 -7.10
CA LEU A 113 -5.13 9.61 -7.17
C LEU A 113 -4.12 8.99 -6.20
N HIS A 114 -2.93 8.65 -6.71
CA HIS A 114 -1.79 8.18 -5.94
C HIS A 114 -0.70 9.25 -5.94
N LEU A 115 -0.37 9.75 -4.77
CA LEU A 115 0.59 10.83 -4.53
C LEU A 115 1.85 10.24 -3.94
N VAL A 116 3.00 10.46 -4.60
CA VAL A 116 4.30 9.94 -4.17
C VAL A 116 5.23 11.09 -3.82
N ASN A 117 5.68 11.14 -2.56
CA ASN A 117 6.57 12.19 -2.03
C ASN A 117 6.01 13.62 -2.20
N ILE A 118 4.69 13.82 -2.03
CA ILE A 118 4.04 15.13 -2.13
C ILE A 118 3.65 15.60 -0.73
N SER A 119 4.38 16.57 -0.19
CA SER A 119 4.12 17.12 1.14
C SER A 119 2.81 17.91 1.18
N GLU A 120 2.50 18.72 0.16
CA GLU A 120 1.30 19.55 0.07
C GLU A 120 0.03 18.83 -0.43
N TRP A 121 -0.13 17.57 -0.02
CA TRP A 121 -1.14 16.68 -0.58
C TRP A 121 -2.58 17.11 -0.27
N ILE A 122 -2.87 17.67 0.91
CA ILE A 122 -4.23 18.12 1.25
C ILE A 122 -4.65 19.25 0.31
N LYS A 123 -3.77 20.22 0.08
CA LYS A 123 -4.03 21.33 -0.83
C LYS A 123 -4.34 20.80 -2.24
N VAL A 124 -3.56 19.83 -2.70
CA VAL A 124 -3.71 19.22 -4.03
C VAL A 124 -5.08 18.55 -4.20
N ILE A 125 -5.55 17.82 -3.19
CA ILE A 125 -6.81 17.06 -3.30
C ILE A 125 -8.05 17.86 -2.91
N SER A 126 -7.89 18.98 -2.19
CA SER A 126 -8.99 19.74 -1.57
C SER A 126 -10.08 20.17 -2.55
N ASN A 127 -9.71 20.46 -3.79
CA ASN A 127 -10.63 20.94 -4.84
C ASN A 127 -11.01 19.84 -5.85
N MET A 128 -10.68 18.58 -5.57
CA MET A 128 -10.93 17.47 -6.48
C MET A 128 -12.07 16.59 -5.98
N ASN A 129 -12.91 16.14 -6.90
CA ASN A 129 -13.99 15.19 -6.60
C ASN A 129 -13.47 13.74 -6.67
N LEU A 130 -12.48 13.42 -5.83
CA LEU A 130 -11.84 12.09 -5.78
C LEU A 130 -12.62 11.16 -4.87
N LYS A 131 -12.71 9.88 -5.27
CA LYS A 131 -13.26 8.79 -4.44
C LYS A 131 -12.16 8.04 -3.69
N SER A 132 -10.97 7.95 -4.26
CA SER A 132 -9.84 7.20 -3.73
C SER A 132 -8.58 8.04 -3.73
N VAL A 133 -7.86 8.06 -2.61
CA VAL A 133 -6.56 8.74 -2.49
C VAL A 133 -5.57 7.79 -1.82
N SER A 134 -4.37 7.71 -2.39
CA SER A 134 -3.24 7.02 -1.79
C SER A 134 -2.08 7.98 -1.65
N LEU A 135 -1.48 8.06 -0.47
CA LEU A 135 -0.31 8.86 -0.17
C LEU A 135 0.85 7.91 0.16
N TRP A 136 1.99 8.10 -0.49
CA TRP A 136 3.15 7.26 -0.26
C TRP A 136 4.41 8.11 -0.21
N PHE A 137 5.25 7.86 0.79
CA PHE A 137 6.57 8.45 0.89
C PHE A 137 7.64 7.37 0.88
N ASP A 138 8.66 7.52 0.04
CA ASP A 138 9.72 6.51 -0.10
C ASP A 138 10.75 6.57 1.04
N TYR A 139 10.78 7.68 1.78
CA TYR A 139 11.66 7.92 2.91
C TYR A 139 10.87 8.01 4.22
N ASP A 140 11.53 7.79 5.35
CA ASP A 140 10.97 7.96 6.69
C ASP A 140 10.60 9.42 6.95
N HIS A 141 9.41 9.81 6.50
CA HIS A 141 8.76 11.04 6.89
C HIS A 141 7.93 10.74 8.14
N SER A 142 8.58 10.95 9.29
CA SER A 142 8.02 10.59 10.59
C SER A 142 6.75 11.38 10.95
N ASP A 143 6.49 12.53 10.32
CA ASP A 143 5.24 13.29 10.42
C ASP A 143 5.02 14.18 9.18
N CYS A 144 3.77 14.24 8.69
CA CYS A 144 3.32 15.28 7.77
C CYS A 144 2.22 16.09 8.44
N CYS A 145 2.60 17.22 9.04
CA CYS A 145 1.66 18.17 9.64
C CYS A 145 1.16 19.14 8.55
N GLU A 146 0.14 18.71 7.81
CA GLU A 146 -0.59 19.56 6.87
C GLU A 146 -1.89 20.09 7.49
N GLU A 147 -2.17 21.38 7.26
CA GLU A 147 -3.47 21.96 7.60
C GLU A 147 -4.57 21.48 6.65
N GLY A 148 -5.79 21.31 7.20
CA GLY A 148 -6.98 20.85 6.46
C GLY A 148 -7.38 19.42 6.82
N CYS A 149 -8.34 18.85 6.09
CA CYS A 149 -8.85 17.49 6.31
C CYS A 149 -8.96 16.75 4.97
N ILE A 150 -9.07 15.42 5.02
CA ILE A 150 -9.39 14.61 3.84
C ILE A 150 -10.77 15.05 3.31
N PRO A 151 -10.93 15.34 2.00
CA PRO A 151 -12.21 15.76 1.44
C PRO A 151 -13.29 14.69 1.60
N GLN A 152 -14.52 15.09 1.93
CA GLN A 152 -15.66 14.18 2.16
C GLN A 152 -16.00 13.28 0.95
N THR A 153 -15.60 13.67 -0.27
CA THR A 153 -15.79 12.85 -1.47
C THR A 153 -14.92 11.58 -1.45
N VAL A 154 -13.81 11.61 -0.69
CA VAL A 154 -12.87 10.48 -0.57
C VAL A 154 -13.48 9.45 0.36
N THR A 155 -13.72 8.26 -0.17
CA THR A 155 -14.27 7.12 0.59
C THR A 155 -13.23 6.02 0.81
N GLN A 156 -12.11 6.08 0.07
CA GLN A 156 -11.00 5.14 0.17
C GLN A 156 -9.70 5.92 0.37
N PHE A 157 -9.02 5.69 1.49
CA PHE A 157 -7.80 6.41 1.81
C PHE A 157 -6.68 5.45 2.23
N SER A 158 -5.49 5.62 1.66
CA SER A 158 -4.31 4.83 1.99
C SER A 158 -3.11 5.73 2.25
N THR A 159 -2.34 5.46 3.31
CA THR A 159 -1.10 6.17 3.63
C THR A 159 -0.07 5.27 4.31
N ASN A 160 1.22 5.49 4.06
CA ASN A 160 2.32 4.90 4.83
C ASN A 160 2.92 5.84 5.87
N ILE A 161 2.47 7.09 5.93
CA ILE A 161 2.86 8.06 6.96
C ILE A 161 1.77 8.21 8.01
N VAL A 162 2.17 8.69 9.18
CA VAL A 162 1.25 9.01 10.27
C VAL A 162 0.52 10.31 9.94
N ILE A 163 -0.82 10.29 10.09
CA ILE A 163 -1.69 11.45 9.86
C ILE A 163 -2.52 11.68 11.11
N GLU A 164 -2.63 12.94 11.54
CA GLU A 164 -3.40 13.35 12.70
C GLU A 164 -4.87 12.87 12.63
N THR A 165 -5.45 12.50 13.77
CA THR A 165 -6.80 11.92 13.82
C THR A 165 -7.90 12.87 13.37
N ASP A 166 -7.69 14.17 13.48
CA ASP A 166 -8.65 15.19 13.09
C ASP A 166 -8.83 15.35 11.58
N LYS A 167 -7.95 14.76 10.77
CA LYS A 167 -8.01 14.78 9.30
C LYS A 167 -9.04 13.81 8.72
N PHE A 168 -9.47 12.81 9.49
CA PHE A 168 -10.41 11.78 9.06
C PHE A 168 -11.87 12.20 9.27
N HIS A 169 -12.77 11.72 8.41
CA HIS A 169 -14.20 12.04 8.45
C HIS A 169 -15.06 10.78 8.30
N MET A 170 -16.35 10.91 8.62
CA MET A 170 -17.26 9.77 8.75
C MET A 170 -17.59 9.02 7.45
N ASP A 171 -17.33 9.60 6.28
CA ASP A 171 -17.67 8.99 4.98
C ASP A 171 -16.60 8.01 4.46
N LEU A 172 -15.51 7.83 5.22
CA LEU A 172 -14.48 6.84 4.91
C LEU A 172 -15.03 5.42 5.07
N ILE A 173 -14.82 4.60 4.04
CA ILE A 173 -15.29 3.21 3.93
C ILE A 173 -14.12 2.24 3.96
N ASP A 174 -13.02 2.57 3.28
CA ASP A 174 -11.79 1.78 3.20
C ASP A 174 -10.61 2.62 3.66
N LEU A 175 -9.90 2.15 4.69
CA LEU A 175 -8.80 2.88 5.31
C LEU A 175 -7.59 1.98 5.48
N ASN A 176 -6.47 2.38 4.89
CA ASN A 176 -5.16 1.79 5.11
C ASN A 176 -4.21 2.84 5.68
N VAL A 177 -3.86 2.75 6.96
CA VAL A 177 -3.16 3.82 7.67
C VAL A 177 -1.93 3.33 8.41
N CYS A 178 -0.95 4.21 8.50
CA CYS A 178 0.16 4.09 9.41
C CYS A 178 -0.15 4.88 10.71
N ILE A 179 0.04 4.29 11.89
CA ILE A 179 -0.31 4.91 13.17
C ILE A 179 0.81 4.76 14.20
N ARG A 180 0.89 5.71 15.14
CA ARG A 180 1.89 5.68 16.23
C ARG A 180 1.48 4.84 17.43
N SER A 181 0.19 4.82 17.74
CA SER A 181 -0.29 4.24 18.99
C SER A 181 -1.72 3.74 18.86
N MET A 182 -2.15 2.91 19.82
CA MET A 182 -3.53 2.44 19.90
C MET A 182 -4.53 3.56 20.22
N ILE A 183 -4.10 4.59 20.98
CA ILE A 183 -4.94 5.77 21.23
C ILE A 183 -5.30 6.43 19.89
N HIS A 184 -4.29 6.57 19.04
CA HIS A 184 -4.46 7.12 17.70
C HIS A 184 -5.43 6.28 16.86
N LEU A 185 -5.37 4.94 16.94
CA LEU A 185 -6.32 4.07 16.25
C LEU A 185 -7.76 4.25 16.74
N LEU A 186 -7.94 4.29 18.06
CA LEU A 186 -9.25 4.45 18.69
C LEU A 186 -9.90 5.76 18.25
N GLU A 187 -9.14 6.85 18.29
CA GLU A 187 -9.60 8.17 17.84
C GLU A 187 -9.97 8.17 16.33
N ILE A 188 -9.18 7.50 15.48
CA ILE A 188 -9.50 7.35 14.05
C ILE A 188 -10.85 6.63 13.88
N VAL A 189 -11.05 5.51 14.58
CA VAL A 189 -12.27 4.70 14.44
C VAL A 189 -13.50 5.40 15.02
N GLU A 190 -13.36 6.12 16.13
CA GLU A 190 -14.43 6.96 16.66
C GLU A 190 -14.89 8.03 15.65
N ARG A 191 -13.95 8.59 14.87
CA ARG A 191 -14.23 9.57 13.81
C ARG A 191 -14.71 8.97 12.50
N THR A 192 -14.54 7.67 12.29
CA THR A 192 -14.86 6.96 11.04
C THR A 192 -15.91 5.85 11.25
N PRO A 193 -17.11 6.16 11.75
CA PRO A 193 -18.10 5.15 12.15
C PRO A 193 -18.63 4.27 11.00
N ASN A 194 -18.49 4.71 9.73
CA ASN A 194 -18.94 3.96 8.56
C ASN A 194 -17.87 3.03 7.97
N LEU A 195 -16.72 2.91 8.64
CA LEU A 195 -15.59 2.14 8.13
C LEU A 195 -15.96 0.66 7.97
N GLN A 196 -15.72 0.12 6.78
CA GLN A 196 -16.00 -1.29 6.45
C GLN A 196 -14.74 -2.12 6.37
N ARG A 197 -13.61 -1.48 6.03
CA ARG A 197 -12.31 -2.10 5.85
C ARG A 197 -11.25 -1.24 6.51
N LEU A 198 -10.47 -1.85 7.38
CA LEU A 198 -9.40 -1.19 8.11
C LEU A 198 -8.13 -2.04 8.02
N SER A 199 -7.09 -1.44 7.44
CA SER A 199 -5.73 -1.97 7.40
C SER A 199 -4.83 -1.02 8.18
N VAL A 200 -4.11 -1.56 9.16
CA VAL A 200 -3.29 -0.75 10.07
C VAL A 200 -1.86 -1.26 10.08
N THR A 201 -0.93 -0.34 9.85
CA THR A 201 0.50 -0.53 10.08
C THR A 201 0.92 0.36 11.25
N PHE A 202 1.66 -0.17 12.22
CA PHE A 202 2.18 0.65 13.32
C PHE A 202 3.55 1.22 12.94
N ALA A 203 3.68 2.54 12.94
CA ALA A 203 4.93 3.27 12.75
C ALA A 203 5.88 2.97 13.92
N ASP A 204 7.13 2.62 13.61
CA ASP A 204 8.29 2.50 14.51
C ASP A 204 8.01 2.35 16.00
N ASN A 205 7.73 1.11 16.42
CA ASN A 205 7.87 0.78 17.84
C ASN A 205 9.30 0.39 18.24
N PHE A 206 10.28 0.25 17.33
CA PHE A 206 11.53 -0.48 17.70
C PHE A 206 12.89 -0.03 17.11
N HIS A 207 13.00 0.96 16.20
CA HIS A 207 14.32 1.35 15.66
C HIS A 207 15.01 2.54 16.35
N ASN A 208 14.29 3.40 17.09
CA ASN A 208 14.91 4.55 17.77
C ASN A 208 15.59 4.23 19.13
N THR A 209 15.68 2.96 19.52
CA THR A 209 16.41 2.55 20.74
C THR A 209 17.93 2.53 20.58
N GLN A 210 18.49 2.74 19.37
CA GLN A 210 19.95 2.68 19.18
C GLN A 210 20.70 4.02 19.30
N GLN A 211 20.06 5.16 19.54
CA GLN A 211 20.77 6.46 19.55
C GLN A 211 20.68 7.33 20.82
N THR A 212 20.11 6.87 21.92
CA THR A 212 20.29 7.60 23.20
C THR A 212 20.64 6.65 24.34
N ASN A 213 21.75 6.95 25.03
CA ASN A 213 22.18 6.32 26.30
C ASN A 213 21.21 6.57 27.47
N TYR A 214 19.94 6.87 27.18
CA TYR A 214 18.88 6.90 28.16
C TYR A 214 18.09 5.60 28.04
N ILE A 215 18.01 4.86 29.14
CA ILE A 215 17.03 3.79 29.32
C ILE A 215 15.66 4.46 29.29
N GLN A 216 15.15 4.75 28.09
CA GLN A 216 13.74 4.95 27.90
C GLN A 216 13.12 3.58 28.08
N ILE A 217 12.40 3.45 29.19
CA ILE A 217 11.51 2.33 29.45
C ILE A 217 10.65 2.20 28.19
N ILE A 218 10.89 1.15 27.40
CA ILE A 218 10.00 0.74 26.32
C ILE A 218 8.70 0.43 27.06
N GLU A 219 7.75 1.37 27.05
CA GLU A 219 6.44 1.09 27.60
C GLU A 219 5.94 -0.17 26.89
N PRO A 220 5.57 -1.22 27.63
CA PRO A 220 5.01 -2.41 27.02
C PRO A 220 3.84 -1.94 26.18
N PHE A 221 3.89 -2.30 24.90
CA PHE A 221 2.87 -1.94 23.93
C PHE A 221 1.48 -2.17 24.58
N PRO A 222 0.55 -1.19 24.56
CA PRO A 222 -0.63 -1.21 25.43
C PRO A 222 -1.68 -2.21 24.92
N PHE A 223 -1.40 -3.50 25.09
CA PHE A 223 -2.16 -4.62 24.52
C PHE A 223 -3.61 -4.66 25.03
N ASP A 224 -3.85 -4.28 26.28
CA ASP A 224 -5.21 -4.16 26.83
C ASP A 224 -6.05 -3.16 26.02
N ARG A 225 -5.42 -2.16 25.39
CA ARG A 225 -6.10 -1.20 24.52
C ARG A 225 -6.42 -1.76 23.14
N ILE A 226 -5.63 -2.71 22.62
CA ILE A 226 -5.98 -3.45 21.39
C ILE A 226 -7.22 -4.29 21.65
N GLN A 227 -7.26 -4.97 22.78
CA GLN A 227 -8.41 -5.76 23.18
C GLN A 227 -9.64 -4.87 23.32
N LEU A 228 -9.53 -3.72 24.02
CA LEU A 228 -10.61 -2.74 24.09
C LEU A 228 -11.05 -2.24 22.71
N PHE A 229 -10.12 -1.93 21.81
CA PHE A 229 -10.43 -1.50 20.44
C PHE A 229 -11.26 -2.54 19.69
N ILE A 230 -10.83 -3.78 19.72
CA ILE A 230 -11.48 -4.84 18.96
C ILE A 230 -12.80 -5.24 19.62
N ASP A 231 -12.88 -5.24 20.95
CA ASP A 231 -14.12 -5.48 21.69
C ASP A 231 -15.16 -4.36 21.45
N GLN A 232 -14.72 -3.10 21.35
CA GLN A 232 -15.58 -1.97 20.94
C GLN A 232 -16.04 -2.09 19.49
N CYS A 233 -15.17 -2.53 18.59
CA CYS A 233 -15.53 -2.86 17.21
C CYS A 233 -16.46 -4.08 17.13
N TYR A 234 -16.48 -4.96 18.14
CA TYR A 234 -17.33 -6.15 18.16
C TYR A 234 -18.73 -5.88 18.72
N LEU A 235 -18.85 -5.03 19.75
CA LEU A 235 -20.09 -4.84 20.52
C LEU A 235 -21.13 -3.89 19.88
N LYS A 236 -20.75 -3.06 18.91
CA LYS A 236 -21.66 -2.19 18.17
C LYS A 236 -21.85 -2.76 16.77
N THR A 237 -23.03 -3.29 16.41
CA THR A 237 -23.55 -3.53 15.03
C THR A 237 -22.53 -3.28 13.89
N SER A 238 -21.41 -4.01 13.87
CA SER A 238 -20.23 -3.43 13.21
C SER A 238 -20.27 -3.68 11.73
N ILE A 239 -20.17 -2.58 10.99
CA ILE A 239 -20.09 -2.60 9.52
C ILE A 239 -18.68 -3.07 9.08
N LEU A 240 -17.73 -3.21 10.01
CA LEU A 240 -16.38 -3.72 9.76
C LEU A 240 -16.44 -5.18 9.31
N ARG A 241 -16.30 -5.38 7.99
CA ARG A 241 -16.33 -6.71 7.35
C ARG A 241 -14.94 -7.33 7.25
N LYS A 242 -13.90 -6.51 7.32
CA LYS A 242 -12.50 -6.93 7.21
C LYS A 242 -11.60 -6.09 8.10
N VAL A 243 -10.79 -6.76 8.91
CA VAL A 243 -9.74 -6.14 9.73
C VAL A 243 -8.42 -6.77 9.36
N THR A 244 -7.43 -5.94 9.06
CA THR A 244 -6.06 -6.36 8.78
C THR A 244 -5.11 -5.66 9.75
N LEU A 245 -4.38 -6.43 10.55
CA LEU A 245 -3.40 -5.92 11.51
C LEU A 245 -2.00 -6.36 11.10
N LYS A 246 -1.08 -5.40 10.99
CA LYS A 246 0.33 -5.66 10.69
C LYS A 246 1.22 -5.05 11.78
N PHE A 247 1.97 -5.91 12.47
CA PHE A 247 2.98 -5.53 13.46
C PHE A 247 4.36 -5.93 12.97
N ILE A 248 5.35 -5.06 13.17
CA ILE A 248 6.72 -5.33 12.72
C ILE A 248 7.65 -5.14 13.93
N TYR A 249 8.44 -6.17 14.21
CA TYR A 249 9.46 -6.25 15.26
C TYR A 249 9.00 -5.96 16.70
N ILE A 250 7.86 -6.49 17.14
CA ILE A 250 7.29 -6.21 18.47
C ILE A 250 7.67 -7.25 19.55
N SER A 251 7.61 -6.92 20.84
CA SER A 251 7.77 -7.91 21.90
C SER A 251 6.55 -8.84 21.99
N PHE A 252 6.76 -10.14 22.18
CA PHE A 252 5.66 -11.10 22.33
C PHE A 252 4.92 -10.91 23.66
N ASN A 253 3.60 -11.06 23.63
CA ASN A 253 2.72 -10.99 24.79
C ASN A 253 1.65 -12.09 24.70
N GLU A 254 1.56 -12.94 25.72
CA GLU A 254 0.65 -14.09 25.76
C GLU A 254 -0.83 -13.70 25.76
N ASN A 255 -1.18 -12.60 26.44
CA ASN A 255 -2.54 -12.09 26.47
C ASN A 255 -2.94 -11.61 25.07
N LEU A 256 -2.05 -10.86 24.40
CA LEU A 256 -2.28 -10.45 23.00
C LEU A 256 -2.53 -11.67 22.13
N TRP A 257 -1.67 -12.68 22.20
CA TRP A 257 -1.81 -13.87 21.37
C TRP A 257 -3.18 -14.53 21.56
N SER A 258 -3.58 -14.73 22.82
CA SER A 258 -4.89 -15.30 23.17
C SER A 258 -6.05 -14.50 22.54
N THR A 259 -5.95 -13.17 22.58
CA THR A 259 -6.95 -12.27 21.98
C THR A 259 -6.95 -12.35 20.45
N ILE A 260 -5.78 -12.36 19.82
CA ILE A 260 -5.62 -12.52 18.36
C ILE A 260 -6.24 -13.85 17.87
N VAL A 261 -6.02 -14.94 18.62
CA VAL A 261 -6.64 -16.24 18.35
C VAL A 261 -8.16 -16.15 18.45
N GLN A 262 -8.69 -15.55 19.53
CA GLN A 262 -10.12 -15.36 19.70
C GLN A 262 -10.73 -14.56 18.53
N TYR A 263 -10.07 -13.50 18.08
CA TYR A 263 -10.57 -12.69 16.97
C TYR A 263 -10.54 -13.40 15.64
N LYS A 264 -9.50 -14.19 15.37
CA LYS A 264 -9.46 -15.00 14.15
C LYS A 264 -10.63 -15.99 14.07
N ASN A 265 -11.09 -16.49 15.20
CA ASN A 265 -12.25 -17.38 15.28
C ASN A 265 -13.60 -16.64 15.19
N THR A 266 -13.60 -15.34 15.45
CA THR A 266 -14.83 -14.54 15.58
C THR A 266 -15.15 -13.73 14.32
N PHE A 267 -14.15 -13.09 13.72
CA PHE A 267 -14.33 -12.24 12.54
C PHE A 267 -14.38 -13.07 11.25
N HIS A 268 -15.33 -12.75 10.37
CA HIS A 268 -15.44 -13.39 9.06
C HIS A 268 -14.17 -13.21 8.19
N ARG A 269 -13.50 -12.05 8.28
CA ARG A 269 -12.21 -11.79 7.62
C ARG A 269 -11.28 -11.00 8.54
N PHE A 270 -10.46 -11.74 9.28
CA PHE A 270 -9.38 -11.19 10.09
C PHE A 270 -8.04 -11.68 9.57
N ASP A 271 -7.24 -10.73 9.06
CA ASP A 271 -5.89 -10.96 8.57
C ASP A 271 -4.91 -10.39 9.59
N PHE A 272 -3.98 -11.23 10.05
CA PHE A 272 -2.98 -10.83 11.02
C PHE A 272 -1.59 -11.19 10.53
N TYR A 273 -0.65 -10.26 10.69
CA TYR A 273 0.77 -10.49 10.54
C TYR A 273 1.50 -9.79 11.69
N ALA A 274 2.40 -10.50 12.35
CA ALA A 274 3.28 -9.91 13.34
C ALA A 274 4.66 -10.54 13.31
N SER A 275 5.69 -9.71 13.31
CA SER A 275 7.07 -10.13 13.59
C SER A 275 7.38 -9.85 15.06
N PHE A 276 7.74 -10.87 15.83
CA PHE A 276 8.07 -10.73 17.25
C PHE A 276 9.55 -10.94 17.56
N ILE A 277 10.11 -10.16 18.47
CA ILE A 277 11.48 -10.35 18.99
C ILE A 277 11.47 -11.53 19.99
N LEU A 278 12.27 -12.55 19.73
CA LEU A 278 12.41 -13.74 20.57
C LEU A 278 13.54 -13.58 21.59
N ASN A 279 13.19 -13.27 22.84
CA ASN A 279 14.14 -13.30 23.96
C ASN A 279 14.28 -14.72 24.58
N ASP A 280 13.22 -15.55 24.53
CA ASP A 280 13.23 -16.97 24.92
C ASP A 280 12.43 -17.80 23.89
N LYS A 281 13.09 -18.79 23.27
CA LYS A 281 12.58 -19.51 22.10
C LYS A 281 11.50 -20.53 22.44
N ALA A 282 11.64 -21.23 23.56
CA ALA A 282 10.93 -22.49 23.76
C ALA A 282 9.48 -22.30 24.20
N SER A 283 9.22 -21.26 25.00
CA SER A 283 7.89 -20.91 25.50
C SER A 283 6.99 -20.34 24.40
N ILE A 284 7.48 -19.35 23.66
CA ILE A 284 6.72 -18.67 22.59
C ILE A 284 6.33 -19.64 21.48
N ILE A 285 7.29 -20.44 20.99
CA ILE A 285 6.99 -21.45 19.96
C ILE A 285 5.95 -22.45 20.47
N ARG A 286 6.08 -22.94 21.71
CA ARG A 286 5.06 -23.85 22.28
C ARG A 286 3.66 -23.24 22.32
N ILE A 287 3.56 -21.95 22.65
CA ILE A 287 2.28 -21.23 22.70
C ILE A 287 1.68 -21.06 21.30
N ILE A 288 2.50 -20.72 20.31
CA ILE A 288 2.04 -20.57 18.92
C ILE A 288 1.69 -21.94 18.31
N SER A 289 2.53 -22.96 18.54
CA SER A 289 2.35 -24.33 18.06
C SER A 289 1.21 -25.07 18.77
N SER A 290 0.62 -24.51 19.83
CA SER A 290 -0.52 -25.12 20.50
C SER A 290 -1.79 -25.03 19.65
N ASN A 291 -1.90 -25.96 18.68
CA ASN A 291 -3.08 -26.29 17.87
C ASN A 291 -3.98 -25.10 17.47
N ASN A 292 -3.42 -24.10 16.79
CA ASN A 292 -4.24 -23.13 16.09
C ASN A 292 -4.11 -23.30 14.58
N ASP A 293 -5.07 -24.01 13.99
CA ASP A 293 -5.11 -24.27 12.54
C ASP A 293 -5.34 -23.02 11.68
N HIS A 294 -5.57 -21.87 12.32
CA HIS A 294 -5.80 -20.59 11.66
C HIS A 294 -4.54 -19.73 11.52
N PHE A 295 -3.38 -20.18 12.00
CA PHE A 295 -2.13 -19.44 11.91
C PHE A 295 -0.97 -20.33 11.49
N ASP A 296 0.04 -19.70 10.93
CA ASP A 296 1.33 -20.29 10.65
C ASP A 296 2.46 -19.34 11.09
N TYR A 297 3.67 -19.86 11.13
CA TYR A 297 4.83 -19.06 11.52
C TYR A 297 6.12 -19.52 10.86
N ASP A 298 7.05 -18.59 10.73
CA ASP A 298 8.44 -18.85 10.39
C ASP A 298 9.37 -18.13 11.37
N ILE A 299 10.61 -18.60 11.45
CA ILE A 299 11.62 -18.09 12.37
C ILE A 299 12.78 -17.56 11.55
N GLU A 300 13.08 -16.28 11.78
CA GLU A 300 14.26 -15.61 11.31
C GLU A 300 15.34 -15.68 12.40
N ASP A 301 16.42 -16.39 12.10
CA ASP A 301 17.63 -16.32 12.92
C ASP A 301 18.29 -14.94 12.73
N GLY A 302 18.84 -14.39 13.82
CA GLY A 302 19.37 -13.04 13.83
C GLY A 302 20.47 -12.76 12.82
N ASP A 303 20.53 -11.48 12.42
CA ASP A 303 21.57 -10.91 11.59
C ASP A 303 22.97 -11.27 12.15
N PRO A 304 23.99 -11.62 11.34
CA PRO A 304 25.39 -11.66 11.77
C PRO A 304 25.86 -10.44 12.59
N LEU A 305 25.26 -9.25 12.40
CA LEU A 305 25.52 -8.07 13.24
C LEU A 305 24.85 -8.14 14.63
N HIS A 306 23.72 -8.86 14.73
CA HIS A 306 22.98 -9.09 15.96
C HIS A 306 22.55 -10.56 16.11
N PRO A 307 23.50 -11.51 16.27
CA PRO A 307 23.22 -12.94 16.20
C PRO A 307 22.32 -13.46 17.33
N GLN A 308 22.05 -12.62 18.33
CA GLN A 308 21.13 -12.89 19.43
C GLN A 308 19.69 -12.45 19.12
N ALA A 309 19.48 -11.47 18.23
CA ALA A 309 18.16 -10.94 17.91
C ALA A 309 17.46 -11.88 16.92
N ARG A 310 16.58 -12.76 17.41
CA ARG A 310 15.79 -13.65 16.56
C ARG A 310 14.37 -13.13 16.43
N PHE A 311 13.75 -13.36 15.29
CA PHE A 311 12.38 -12.95 15.06
C PHE A 311 11.50 -14.17 14.76
N VAL A 312 10.27 -14.17 15.28
CA VAL A 312 9.22 -15.09 14.82
C VAL A 312 8.18 -14.29 14.06
N HIS A 313 7.96 -14.66 12.81
CA HIS A 313 6.95 -14.08 11.95
C HIS A 313 5.71 -14.96 12.01
N ILE A 314 4.59 -14.42 12.48
CA ILE A 314 3.32 -15.13 12.60
C ILE A 314 2.33 -14.51 11.64
N TYR A 315 1.58 -15.35 10.93
CA TYR A 315 0.53 -14.88 10.02
C TYR A 315 -0.70 -15.77 10.04
N SER A 316 -1.86 -15.16 9.81
CA SER A 316 -3.13 -15.87 9.76
C SER A 316 -3.35 -16.59 8.41
N LEU A 317 -4.07 -17.71 8.44
CA LEU A 317 -4.48 -18.51 7.29
C LEU A 317 -5.96 -18.26 6.92
N PRO A 318 -6.32 -18.27 5.62
CA PRO A 318 -5.41 -18.22 4.48
C PRO A 318 -4.66 -16.88 4.45
N PHE A 319 -3.46 -16.89 3.86
CA PHE A 319 -2.63 -15.70 3.79
C PHE A 319 -3.20 -14.69 2.78
N ALA A 320 -3.26 -13.41 3.15
CA ALA A 320 -3.88 -12.35 2.36
C ALA A 320 -3.04 -11.07 2.23
N PHE A 321 -1.77 -11.09 2.64
CA PHE A 321 -0.89 -9.94 2.53
C PHE A 321 -0.20 -9.91 1.16
N ASP A 322 0.01 -8.72 0.62
CA ASP A 322 0.73 -8.52 -0.64
C ASP A 322 2.25 -8.56 -0.46
N LYS A 323 2.73 -8.37 0.77
CA LYS A 323 4.15 -8.38 1.15
C LYS A 323 4.39 -9.43 2.22
N LEU A 324 5.43 -10.24 2.05
CA LEU A 324 5.84 -11.28 2.99
C LEU A 324 7.31 -11.09 3.34
N HIS A 325 7.65 -11.08 4.64
CA HIS A 325 9.01 -10.86 5.15
C HIS A 325 9.44 -12.02 6.06
N GLY A 326 10.75 -12.19 6.25
CA GLY A 326 11.31 -13.06 7.29
C GLY A 326 11.93 -14.38 6.81
N PHE A 327 11.95 -14.62 5.50
CA PHE A 327 12.36 -15.90 4.95
C PHE A 327 13.85 -15.92 4.65
N ILE A 328 14.52 -16.98 5.12
CA ILE A 328 15.90 -17.30 4.74
C ILE A 328 15.91 -18.10 3.43
N SER A 329 14.88 -18.94 3.22
CA SER A 329 14.76 -19.75 2.02
C SER A 329 13.31 -20.14 1.73
N CYS A 330 13.01 -20.47 0.48
CA CYS A 330 11.66 -20.87 0.07
C CYS A 330 11.17 -22.16 0.73
N SER A 331 12.05 -23.01 1.28
CA SER A 331 11.65 -24.23 1.98
C SER A 331 10.99 -23.96 3.33
N GLN A 332 11.10 -22.73 3.87
CA GLN A 332 10.39 -22.30 5.07
C GLN A 332 8.95 -21.90 4.79
N LEU A 333 8.54 -21.79 3.52
CA LEU A 333 7.15 -21.52 3.17
C LEU A 333 6.28 -22.71 3.56
N SER A 334 5.29 -22.46 4.42
CA SER A 334 4.38 -23.51 4.85
C SER A 334 3.53 -24.03 3.71
N PHE A 335 3.50 -25.36 3.54
CA PHE A 335 2.60 -26.05 2.60
C PHE A 335 1.11 -25.91 2.96
N ARG A 336 0.79 -25.48 4.19
CA ARG A 336 -0.60 -25.22 4.62
C ARG A 336 -1.13 -23.90 4.08
N SER A 337 -0.25 -23.05 3.56
CA SER A 337 -0.57 -21.69 3.15
C SER A 337 -0.77 -21.57 1.64
N SER A 338 -1.79 -20.81 1.26
CA SER A 338 -1.95 -20.30 -0.10
C SER A 338 -1.31 -18.92 -0.17
N PHE A 339 -0.22 -18.77 -0.92
CA PHE A 339 0.48 -17.49 -1.09
C PHE A 339 0.06 -16.75 -2.38
N LEU A 340 -1.16 -17.00 -2.86
CA LEU A 340 -1.70 -16.40 -4.08
C LEU A 340 -1.76 -14.86 -4.04
N SER A 341 -1.89 -14.25 -2.86
CA SER A 341 -1.90 -12.78 -2.72
C SER A 341 -0.50 -12.15 -2.73
N VAL A 342 0.56 -12.94 -2.52
CA VAL A 342 1.91 -12.39 -2.33
C VAL A 342 2.42 -11.84 -3.67
N ARG A 343 2.74 -10.54 -3.67
CA ARG A 343 3.35 -9.82 -4.80
C ARG A 343 4.80 -9.48 -4.56
N HIS A 344 5.20 -9.30 -3.29
CA HIS A 344 6.56 -8.95 -2.91
C HIS A 344 7.04 -9.88 -1.80
N LEU A 345 8.14 -10.59 -2.06
CA LEU A 345 8.79 -11.47 -1.09
C LEU A 345 10.11 -10.84 -0.66
N TYR A 346 10.28 -10.64 0.64
CA TYR A 346 11.50 -10.09 1.22
C TYR A 346 12.26 -11.20 1.94
N LEU A 347 13.42 -11.55 1.40
CA LEU A 347 14.34 -12.47 2.03
C LEU A 347 15.28 -11.71 2.97
N THR A 348 15.68 -12.37 4.05
CA THR A 348 16.54 -11.75 5.04
C THR A 348 17.94 -11.61 4.45
N ARG A 349 18.49 -10.38 4.44
CA ARG A 349 19.69 -9.95 3.67
C ARG A 349 21.00 -10.70 4.01
N THR A 350 20.97 -11.63 4.94
CA THR A 350 22.19 -12.11 5.62
C THR A 350 22.57 -13.54 5.28
N ARG A 351 21.74 -14.31 4.56
CA ARG A 351 22.04 -15.72 4.23
C ARG A 351 21.54 -16.17 2.85
N LEU A 352 21.85 -15.44 1.79
CA LEU A 352 21.71 -15.91 0.39
C LEU A 352 22.70 -17.04 0.02
N ALA A 353 23.08 -17.90 0.98
CA ALA A 353 23.81 -19.14 0.72
C ALA A 353 22.86 -20.27 0.29
N CYS A 354 21.54 -20.10 0.46
CA CYS A 354 20.53 -21.06 0.03
C CYS A 354 19.99 -20.70 -1.36
N SER A 355 19.93 -21.68 -2.27
CA SER A 355 19.33 -21.51 -3.59
C SER A 355 17.83 -21.22 -3.46
N ILE A 356 17.42 -20.06 -3.95
CA ILE A 356 16.01 -19.74 -4.19
C ILE A 356 15.50 -20.69 -5.27
N SER A 357 14.47 -21.48 -4.97
CA SER A 357 13.82 -22.30 -5.99
C SER A 357 12.72 -21.49 -6.66
N PHE A 358 13.02 -20.92 -7.83
CA PHE A 358 12.02 -20.22 -8.64
C PHE A 358 10.85 -21.13 -9.04
N GLU A 359 11.08 -22.42 -9.23
CA GLU A 359 10.01 -23.40 -9.49
C GLU A 359 9.04 -23.50 -8.30
N LEU A 360 9.56 -23.52 -7.08
CA LEU A 360 8.73 -23.55 -5.88
C LEU A 360 7.98 -22.21 -5.70
N LEU A 361 8.67 -21.08 -5.90
CA LEU A 361 8.04 -19.75 -5.82
C LEU A 361 6.94 -19.56 -6.85
N THR A 362 7.16 -19.91 -8.10
CA THR A 362 6.14 -19.76 -9.17
C THR A 362 4.92 -20.66 -8.93
N ARG A 363 5.09 -21.82 -8.27
CA ARG A 363 3.97 -22.68 -7.86
C ARG A 363 3.19 -22.12 -6.68
N HIS A 364 3.87 -21.63 -5.65
CA HIS A 364 3.23 -21.17 -4.42
C HIS A 364 2.74 -19.71 -4.50
N MET A 365 3.43 -18.88 -5.27
CA MET A 365 3.23 -17.43 -5.42
C MET A 365 3.16 -17.06 -6.93
N PRO A 366 2.13 -17.51 -7.67
CA PRO A 366 2.03 -17.25 -9.10
C PRO A 366 1.91 -15.76 -9.46
N ASN A 367 1.58 -14.90 -8.50
CA ASN A 367 1.44 -13.47 -8.67
C ASN A 367 2.65 -12.67 -8.14
N LEU A 368 3.78 -13.34 -7.87
CA LEU A 368 4.98 -12.71 -7.36
C LEU A 368 5.58 -11.76 -8.40
N ILE A 369 5.79 -10.51 -8.02
CA ILE A 369 6.31 -9.42 -8.85
C ILE A 369 7.76 -9.13 -8.51
N SER A 370 8.12 -9.13 -7.22
CA SER A 370 9.51 -8.88 -6.79
C SER A 370 9.96 -9.82 -5.67
N ILE A 371 11.27 -10.08 -5.67
CA ILE A 371 12.01 -10.74 -4.59
C ILE A 371 13.13 -9.78 -4.21
N ASP A 372 13.12 -9.33 -2.97
CA ASP A 372 14.11 -8.39 -2.42
C ASP A 372 15.00 -9.05 -1.35
#